data_AF-A0A7X8QSL2-F1
#
_entry.id   AF-A0A7X8QSL2-F1
#
_cell.length_a   1.000
_cell.length_b   1.000
_cell.length_c   1.000
_cell.angle_alpha   90.00
_cell.angle_beta   90.00
_cell.angle_gamma   90.00
#
_symmetry.space_group_name_H-M   'P 1'
#
loop_
_entity.id
_entity.type
_entity.pdbx_description
1 polymer ?
#
loop_
_entity_poly.entity_id
_entity_poly.type
_entity_poly.pdbx_seq_one_letter_code
_entity_poly.pdbx_strand_id
1 'polypeptide(L)'
;MRKNRKHQVHGRLVSVPIVGLAVTALILFCGYMGIDNRCHSCGQLIRDLEKRLDSLEEERLREEAKWNAMKTPDELERRLLQHGINMVYARPEQVVRLPTLDTYIADGGTYKEREQTALKR
;
A
#
# COMPACT_ATOMS: atom_id res chain seq x y z
N MET A 1 30.50 -34.00 -83.04
CA MET A 1 30.62 -32.97 -81.98
C MET A 1 29.40 -32.06 -82.01
N ARG A 2 28.47 -32.17 -81.06
CA ARG A 2 27.32 -31.25 -80.92
C ARG A 2 27.45 -30.54 -79.59
N LYS A 3 27.83 -29.26 -79.62
CA LYS A 3 28.08 -28.42 -78.45
C LYS A 3 26.81 -28.24 -77.62
N ASN A 4 26.93 -28.56 -76.33
CA ASN A 4 25.90 -28.45 -75.31
C ASN A 4 25.55 -26.96 -75.08
N ARG A 5 24.34 -26.52 -75.43
CA ARG A 5 23.87 -25.15 -75.14
C ARG A 5 23.52 -25.10 -73.66
N LYS A 6 24.42 -24.51 -72.86
CA LYS A 6 24.16 -24.15 -71.46
C LYS A 6 23.00 -23.15 -71.43
N HIS A 7 21.83 -23.64 -71.04
CA HIS A 7 20.69 -22.83 -70.69
C HIS A 7 21.05 -22.04 -69.43
N GLN A 8 21.50 -20.79 -69.61
CA GLN A 8 21.62 -19.88 -68.48
C GLN A 8 20.21 -19.48 -68.07
N VAL A 9 19.66 -20.24 -67.13
CA VAL A 9 18.53 -19.80 -66.32
C VAL A 9 19.04 -18.61 -65.53
N HIS A 10 18.89 -17.41 -66.08
CA HIS A 10 18.95 -16.19 -65.28
C HIS A 10 17.72 -16.23 -64.38
N GLY A 11 17.86 -16.90 -63.24
CA GLY A 11 17.01 -16.67 -62.10
C GLY A 11 17.19 -15.21 -61.72
N ARG A 12 16.36 -14.35 -62.31
CA ARG A 12 16.18 -12.96 -61.88
C ARG A 12 15.43 -13.01 -60.54
N LEU A 13 16.10 -13.55 -59.53
CA LEU A 13 15.65 -13.63 -58.15
C LEU A 13 15.57 -12.19 -57.64
N VAL A 14 14.36 -11.63 -57.71
CA VAL A 14 13.89 -10.45 -56.98
C VAL A 14 14.68 -9.16 -57.25
N SER A 15 14.01 -8.12 -57.74
CA SER A 15 14.67 -6.82 -57.92
C SER A 15 15.13 -6.29 -56.55
N VAL A 16 16.38 -5.82 -56.49
CA VAL A 16 17.01 -5.20 -55.30
C VAL A 16 16.07 -4.23 -54.53
N PRO A 17 15.26 -3.36 -55.16
CA PRO A 17 14.32 -2.50 -54.43
C PRO A 17 13.23 -3.25 -53.66
N ILE A 18 12.74 -4.39 -54.18
CA ILE A 18 11.72 -5.21 -53.50
C ILE A 18 12.31 -5.82 -52.24
N VAL A 19 13.56 -6.29 -52.31
CA VAL A 19 14.27 -6.82 -51.14
C VAL A 19 14.46 -5.73 -50.09
N GLY A 20 14.86 -4.52 -50.50
CA GLY A 20 15.01 -3.38 -49.59
C GLY A 20 13.71 -3.03 -48.87
N LEU A 21 12.58 -3.00 -49.59
CA LEU A 21 11.25 -2.71 -49.03
C LEU A 21 10.78 -3.82 -48.08
N ALA A 22 11.05 -5.09 -48.42
CA ALA A 22 10.74 -6.21 -47.54
C ALA A 22 11.53 -6.16 -46.23
N VAL A 23 12.81 -5.79 -46.27
CA VAL A 23 13.65 -5.65 -45.07
C VAL A 23 13.17 -4.50 -44.19
N THR A 24 12.85 -3.33 -44.76
CA THR A 24 12.31 -2.22 -43.97
C THR A 24 10.95 -2.55 -43.37
N ALA A 25 10.06 -3.22 -44.11
CA ALA A 25 8.78 -3.69 -43.57
C ALA A 25 8.99 -4.68 -42.41
N LEU A 26 9.96 -5.59 -42.53
CA LEU A 26 10.29 -6.55 -41.47
C LEU A 26 10.81 -5.83 -40.21
N ILE A 27 11.70 -4.84 -40.37
CA ILE A 27 12.23 -4.05 -39.25
C ILE A 27 11.10 -3.30 -38.53
N LEU A 28 10.21 -2.65 -39.28
CA LEU A 28 9.06 -1.94 -38.72
C LEU A 28 8.12 -2.90 -38.00
N PHE A 29 7.85 -4.07 -38.57
CA PHE A 29 7.01 -5.09 -37.96
C PHE A 29 7.60 -5.61 -36.64
N CYS A 30 8.90 -5.94 -36.63
CA CYS A 30 9.60 -6.35 -35.41
C CYS A 30 9.62 -5.24 -34.35
N GLY A 31 9.85 -3.99 -34.76
CA GLY A 31 9.81 -2.83 -33.86
C GLY A 31 8.43 -2.62 -33.25
N TYR A 32 7.38 -2.73 -34.07
CA TYR A 32 5.99 -2.62 -33.62
C TYR A 32 5.63 -3.72 -32.62
N MET A 33 5.94 -4.99 -32.92
CA MET A 33 5.70 -6.10 -31.98
C MET A 33 6.46 -5.93 -30.66
N GLY A 34 7.67 -5.37 -30.70
CA GLY A 34 8.44 -5.07 -29.50
C GLY A 34 7.75 -4.04 -28.61
N ILE A 35 7.23 -2.97 -29.21
CA ILE A 35 6.48 -1.92 -28.49
C ILE A 35 5.15 -2.48 -27.97
N ASP A 36 4.42 -3.24 -28.78
CA ASP A 36 3.12 -3.80 -28.42
C ASP A 36 3.23 -4.78 -27.25
N ASN A 37 4.23 -5.68 -27.27
CA ASN A 37 4.50 -6.60 -26.16
C ASN A 37 4.87 -5.87 -24.86
N ARG A 38 5.64 -4.77 -24.96
CA ARG A 38 6.00 -3.94 -23.79
C ARG A 38 4.79 -3.22 -23.24
N CYS A 39 3.96 -2.66 -24.11
CA CYS A 39 2.71 -1.99 -23.73
C CYS A 39 1.77 -2.98 -23.03
N HIS A 40 1.61 -4.19 -23.58
CA HIS A 40 0.81 -5.24 -22.99
C HIS A 40 1.32 -5.65 -21.60
N SER A 41 2.63 -5.83 -21.45
CA SER A 41 3.25 -6.17 -20.16
C SER A 41 3.05 -5.06 -19.11
N CYS A 42 3.23 -3.80 -19.50
CA CYS A 42 2.97 -2.66 -18.63
C CYS A 42 1.50 -2.56 -18.24
N GLY A 43 0.58 -2.78 -19.18
CA GLY A 43 -0.86 -2.79 -18.91
C GLY A 43 -1.26 -3.90 -17.94
N GLN A 44 -0.68 -5.10 -18.07
CA GLN A 44 -0.90 -6.18 -17.10
C GLN A 44 -0.42 -5.79 -15.71
N LEU A 45 0.79 -5.22 -15.61
CA LEU A 45 1.36 -4.80 -14.33
C LEU A 45 0.52 -3.72 -13.66
N ILE A 46 0.03 -2.73 -14.42
CA ILE A 46 -0.88 -1.69 -13.90
C ILE A 46 -2.14 -2.32 -13.34
N ARG A 47 -2.79 -3.23 -14.09
CA ARG A 47 -4.02 -3.89 -13.63
C ARG A 47 -3.80 -4.75 -12.38
N ASP A 48 -2.64 -5.37 -12.25
CA ASP A 48 -2.30 -6.14 -11.06
C ASP A 48 -2.05 -5.24 -9.85
N LEU A 49 -1.42 -4.08 -10.05
CA LEU A 49 -1.24 -3.08 -8.99
C LEU A 49 -2.58 -2.46 -8.57
N GLU A 50 -3.46 -2.12 -9.51
CA GLU A 50 -4.81 -1.62 -9.23
C GLU A 50 -5.60 -2.62 -8.39
N LYS A 51 -5.63 -3.90 -8.78
CA LYS A 51 -6.30 -4.95 -7.98
C LYS A 51 -5.74 -5.07 -6.56
N ARG A 52 -4.43 -4.92 -6.39
CA ARG A 52 -3.81 -4.96 -5.06
C ARG A 52 -4.23 -3.76 -4.22
N LEU A 53 -4.26 -2.56 -4.82
CA LEU A 53 -4.74 -1.37 -4.13
C LEU A 53 -6.19 -1.53 -3.69
N ASP A 54 -7.08 -1.98 -4.58
CA ASP A 54 -8.49 -2.23 -4.25
C ASP A 54 -8.62 -3.21 -3.07
N SER A 55 -7.86 -4.32 -3.09
CA SER A 55 -7.91 -5.32 -2.02
C SER A 55 -7.43 -4.78 -0.67
N LEU A 56 -6.41 -3.92 -0.67
CA LEU A 56 -5.88 -3.29 0.54
C LEU A 56 -6.83 -2.21 1.06
N GLU A 57 -7.49 -1.48 0.18
CA GLU A 57 -8.49 -0.48 0.54
C GLU A 57 -9.71 -1.15 1.19
N GLU A 58 -10.18 -2.28 0.65
CA GLU A 58 -11.24 -3.08 1.27
C GLU A 58 -10.85 -3.63 2.64
N GLU A 59 -9.60 -4.05 2.83
CA GLU A 59 -9.08 -4.51 4.13
C GLU A 59 -9.03 -3.35 5.13
N ARG A 60 -8.47 -2.21 4.72
CA ARG A 60 -8.41 -0.98 5.53
C ARG A 60 -9.81 -0.52 5.94
N LEU A 61 -10.78 -0.56 5.03
CA LEU A 61 -12.16 -0.14 5.31
C LEU A 61 -12.85 -1.10 6.30
N ARG A 62 -12.59 -2.40 6.19
CA ARG A 62 -13.08 -3.40 7.17
C ARG A 62 -12.46 -3.19 8.55
N GLU A 63 -11.16 -2.95 8.63
CA GLU A 63 -10.48 -2.67 9.89
C GLU A 63 -10.95 -1.36 10.52
N GLU A 64 -11.11 -0.31 9.72
CA GLU A 64 -11.62 0.98 10.18
C GLU A 64 -13.07 0.85 10.69
N ALA A 65 -13.93 0.10 9.99
CA ALA A 65 -15.28 -0.19 10.45
C ALA A 65 -15.27 -0.96 11.78
N LYS A 66 -14.39 -1.97 11.92
CA LYS A 66 -14.22 -2.74 13.15
C LYS A 66 -13.70 -1.87 14.30
N TRP A 67 -12.73 -1.00 14.02
CA TRP A 67 -12.17 -0.08 15.00
C TRP A 67 -13.20 0.94 15.47
N ASN A 68 -13.95 1.54 14.53
CA ASN A 68 -15.01 2.47 14.84
C ASN A 68 -16.12 1.81 15.68
N ALA A 69 -16.48 0.57 15.38
CA ALA A 69 -17.42 -0.20 16.20
C ALA A 69 -16.88 -0.42 17.62
N MET A 70 -15.59 -0.77 17.80
CA MET A 70 -14.98 -0.96 19.12
C MET A 70 -14.83 0.34 19.92
N LYS A 71 -14.71 1.49 19.25
CA LYS A 71 -14.58 2.80 19.90
C LYS A 71 -15.94 3.36 20.36
N THR A 72 -17.05 2.74 19.99
CA THR A 72 -18.36 3.19 20.48
C THR A 72 -18.40 3.13 22.02
N PRO A 73 -18.95 4.16 22.69
CA PRO A 73 -18.93 4.25 24.15
C PRO A 73 -19.58 3.04 24.81
N ASP A 74 -20.67 2.53 24.22
CA ASP A 74 -21.42 1.38 24.73
C ASP A 74 -20.59 0.08 24.73
N GLU A 75 -19.81 -0.16 23.66
CA GLU A 75 -18.97 -1.36 23.56
C GLU A 75 -17.75 -1.25 24.47
N LEU A 76 -17.21 -0.04 24.62
CA LEU A 76 -16.14 0.25 25.57
C LEU A 76 -16.59 0.00 27.01
N GLU A 77 -17.77 0.51 27.40
CA GLU A 77 -18.35 0.30 28.73
C GLU A 77 -18.60 -1.19 28.99
N ARG A 78 -19.15 -1.92 28.01
CA ARG A 78 -19.30 -3.38 28.10
C ARG A 78 -17.99 -4.12 28.35
N ARG A 79 -16.93 -3.77 27.61
CA ARG A 79 -15.61 -4.39 27.78
C ARG A 79 -14.97 -4.03 29.12
N LEU A 80 -15.10 -2.79 29.56
CA LEU A 80 -14.62 -2.34 30.87
C LEU A 80 -15.32 -3.09 32.00
N LEU A 81 -16.65 -3.27 31.90
CA LEU A 81 -17.44 -4.05 32.85
C LEU A 81 -17.04 -5.53 32.88
N GLN A 82 -16.71 -6.14 31.74
CA GLN A 82 -16.17 -7.52 31.68
C GLN A 82 -14.85 -7.67 32.45
N HIS A 83 -14.02 -6.62 32.46
CA HIS A 83 -12.77 -6.59 33.22
C HIS A 83 -12.95 -6.07 34.67
N GLY A 84 -14.20 -5.85 35.11
CA GLY A 84 -14.51 -5.37 36.46
C GLY A 84 -14.19 -3.89 36.69
N ILE A 85 -13.94 -3.14 35.62
CA ILE A 85 -13.64 -1.71 35.67
C ILE A 85 -14.94 -0.94 35.45
N ASN A 86 -15.48 -0.35 36.51
CA ASN A 86 -16.63 0.54 36.41
C ASN A 86 -16.14 1.99 36.33
N MET A 87 -16.14 2.59 35.14
CA MET A 87 -15.77 3.99 34.94
C MET A 87 -16.97 4.89 35.27
N VAL A 88 -17.09 5.27 36.54
CA VAL A 88 -18.07 6.28 36.99
C VAL A 88 -17.41 7.65 36.96
N TYR A 89 -18.17 8.69 36.58
CA TYR A 89 -17.72 10.07 36.75
C TYR A 89 -17.28 10.32 38.19
N ALA A 90 -16.11 10.94 38.34
CA ALA A 90 -15.59 11.32 39.65
C ALA A 90 -16.58 12.25 40.35
N ARG A 91 -16.84 11.99 41.62
CA ARG A 91 -17.64 12.91 42.44
C ARG A 91 -16.88 14.22 42.58
N PRO A 92 -17.57 15.37 42.72
CA PRO A 92 -16.91 16.67 42.85
C PRO A 92 -15.90 16.72 44.00
N GLU A 93 -16.12 15.95 45.06
CA GLU A 93 -15.20 15.79 46.21
C GLU A 93 -13.88 15.09 45.87
N GLN A 94 -13.85 14.28 44.81
CA GLN A 94 -12.68 13.54 44.34
C GLN A 94 -11.86 14.33 43.31
N VAL A 95 -12.39 15.47 42.83
CA VAL A 95 -11.73 16.32 41.84
C VAL A 95 -10.82 17.31 42.58
N VAL A 96 -9.53 16.98 42.66
CA VAL A 96 -8.51 17.90 43.18
C VAL A 96 -8.13 18.89 42.07
N ARG A 97 -8.50 20.16 42.24
CA ARG A 97 -8.04 21.24 41.36
C ARG A 97 -6.63 21.63 41.79
N LEU A 98 -5.64 21.24 40.99
CA LEU A 98 -4.28 21.72 41.22
C LEU A 98 -4.20 23.21 40.85
N PRO A 99 -3.57 24.04 41.69
CA PRO A 99 -3.21 25.39 41.28
C PRO A 99 -2.22 25.31 40.12
N THR A 100 -2.30 26.31 39.24
CA THR A 100 -1.53 26.43 37.99
C THR A 100 -0.05 26.06 38.21
N LEU A 101 0.48 25.20 37.33
CA LEU A 101 1.82 24.63 37.42
C LEU A 101 2.94 25.68 37.62
N ASP A 102 2.68 26.92 37.22
CA ASP A 102 3.57 28.08 37.37
C ASP A 102 4.00 28.33 38.82
N THR A 103 3.16 28.00 39.82
CA THR A 103 3.50 28.19 41.24
C THR A 103 4.30 27.03 41.84
N TYR A 104 4.21 25.83 41.25
CA TYR A 104 4.89 24.63 41.74
C TYR A 104 6.39 24.61 41.42
N ILE A 105 6.80 25.22 40.31
CA ILE A 105 8.21 25.34 39.92
C ILE A 105 8.91 26.40 40.80
N ALA A 106 8.16 27.39 41.29
CA ALA A 106 8.70 28.46 42.14
C ALA A 106 9.00 28.02 43.59
N ASP A 107 8.30 27.01 44.12
CA ASP A 107 8.36 26.64 45.54
C ASP A 107 9.11 25.32 45.84
N GLY A 108 9.85 24.75 44.88
CA GLY A 108 10.76 23.63 45.14
C GLY A 108 10.10 22.39 45.79
N GLY A 109 8.82 22.15 45.48
CA GLY A 109 8.00 21.12 46.12
C GLY A 109 8.49 19.71 45.78
N THR A 110 9.24 19.10 46.69
CA THR A 110 9.66 17.70 46.64
C THR A 110 8.43 16.79 46.72
N TYR A 111 8.24 15.96 45.68
CA TYR A 111 7.23 14.90 45.68
C TYR A 111 7.58 13.88 46.77
N LYS A 112 6.84 13.89 47.88
CA LYS A 112 6.94 12.83 48.90
C LYS A 112 6.01 11.69 48.51
N GLU A 113 6.61 10.63 48.00
CA GLU A 113 5.99 9.36 47.67
C GLU A 113 5.25 8.78 48.88
N ARG A 114 3.95 8.49 48.71
CA ARG A 114 3.09 7.89 49.75
C ARG A 114 3.32 6.38 49.86
N GLU A 115 4.53 5.94 50.18
CA GLU A 115 4.82 4.50 50.40
C GLU A 115 4.62 4.03 51.86
N GLN A 116 4.34 4.90 52.83
CA GLN A 116 4.37 4.46 54.24
C GLN A 116 3.03 4.00 54.86
N THR A 117 1.91 4.03 54.13
CA THR A 117 0.62 3.60 54.71
C THR A 117 0.28 2.12 54.52
N ALA A 118 1.13 1.33 53.84
CA ALA A 118 0.90 -0.11 53.65
C ALA A 118 1.57 -1.01 54.71
N LEU A 119 2.37 -0.46 55.63
CA LEU A 119 3.19 -1.21 56.60
C LEU A 119 2.78 -0.99 58.06
N LYS A 120 1.46 -0.99 58.31
CA LYS A 120 0.88 -1.25 59.64
C LYS A 120 -0.35 -2.16 59.50
N ARG A 121 -0.10 -3.45 59.41
CA ARG A 121 -0.98 -4.52 59.90
C ARG A 121 -0.14 -5.50 60.70
#